data_AF-A0A1G2HUQ0-F1
#
_entry.id   AF-A0A1G2HUQ0-F1
#
_cell.length_a   1.000
_cell.length_b   1.000
_cell.length_c   1.000
_cell.angle_alpha   90.00
_cell.angle_beta   90.00
_cell.angle_gamma   90.00
#
_symmetry.space_group_name_H-M   'P 1'
#
loop_
_entity.id
_entity.type
_entity.pdbx_description
1 polymer ?
#
loop_
_entity_poly.entity_id
_entity_poly.type
_entity_poly.pdbx_seq_one_letter_code
_entity_poly.pdbx_strand_id
1 'polypeptide(L)'
;MDILEIQKHIRNKNIKIVGARIHSKASEKYIDVVFSYSNQPKWDGSIPYFYRRTGLFLETPQEIAQLIEKAYEAVKKENASKWIGAERKLWQKEYKGKSVTKPFFDKLLNLRWNCVDDDFPANRNWARRIQDIKEMGYLLATNTRRYNQKLKRNTTQILLIPLEKGPQTGYEVFSPQLRKRIIEVLESYDAYEGKVRPSHSLLPDHKFPEISWDENTRKENPDSMTDDEIRAKFQLLDNQRNLEKREACRKVIQTGKLGTIFGIEHYINGNDNWPNGVPKVGKASEAGWKLCPWYDIEAWRQSLNKSIREKQEKKKSG
;
A
#
# COMPACT_ATOMS: atom_id res chain seq x y z
N MET A 1 -8.82 5.74 -16.95
CA MET A 1 -7.69 6.65 -17.21
C MET A 1 -7.40 6.57 -18.68
N ASP A 2 -7.45 7.70 -19.38
CA ASP A 2 -7.30 7.74 -20.82
C ASP A 2 -5.81 7.78 -21.20
N ILE A 3 -5.34 6.74 -21.89
CA ILE A 3 -3.95 6.64 -22.33
C ILE A 3 -3.61 7.66 -23.43
N LEU A 4 -4.60 8.07 -24.23
CA LEU A 4 -4.41 9.08 -25.28
C LEU A 4 -4.14 10.44 -24.65
N GLU A 5 -4.81 10.76 -23.55
CA GLU A 5 -4.60 12.00 -22.82
C GLU A 5 -3.20 12.06 -22.20
N ILE A 6 -2.72 10.97 -21.60
CA ILE A 6 -1.34 10.89 -21.09
C ILE A 6 -0.34 11.04 -22.24
N GLN A 7 -0.59 10.37 -23.38
CA GLN A 7 0.32 10.41 -24.53
C GLN A 7 0.49 11.82 -25.10
N LYS A 8 -0.54 12.68 -25.05
CA LYS A 8 -0.44 14.10 -25.47
C LYS A 8 0.56 14.91 -24.64
N HIS A 9 0.79 14.53 -23.39
CA HIS A 9 1.73 15.22 -22.49
C HIS A 9 3.16 14.70 -22.59
N ILE A 10 3.38 13.57 -23.28
CA ILE A 10 4.71 13.03 -23.53
C ILE A 10 5.35 13.79 -24.71
N ARG A 11 6.48 14.46 -24.45
CA ARG A 11 7.22 15.23 -25.45
C ARG A 11 8.14 14.35 -26.27
N ASN A 12 8.65 13.28 -25.66
CA ASN A 12 9.58 12.37 -26.31
C ASN A 12 8.88 11.37 -27.24
N LYS A 13 9.07 11.53 -28.56
CA LYS A 13 8.50 10.66 -29.61
C LYS A 13 8.97 9.21 -29.57
N ASN A 14 10.05 8.91 -28.84
CA ASN A 14 10.56 7.56 -28.67
C ASN A 14 9.83 6.75 -27.59
N ILE A 15 8.86 7.38 -26.92
CA ILE A 15 8.02 6.74 -25.91
C ILE A 15 6.64 6.49 -26.52
N LYS A 16 6.22 5.22 -26.50
CA LYS A 16 4.88 4.81 -26.91
C LYS A 16 4.15 4.18 -25.73
N ILE A 17 2.98 4.71 -25.37
CA ILE A 17 2.04 4.03 -24.48
C ILE A 17 1.29 2.97 -25.28
N VAL A 18 1.23 1.74 -24.76
CA VAL A 18 0.58 0.60 -25.41
C VAL A 18 -0.63 0.09 -24.64
N GLY A 19 -0.81 0.51 -23.38
CA GLY A 19 -1.97 0.10 -22.58
C GLY A 19 -1.92 0.63 -21.16
N ALA A 20 -2.96 0.30 -20.39
CA ALA A 20 -3.03 0.54 -18.96
C ALA A 20 -3.58 -0.71 -18.26
N ARG A 21 -3.09 -0.99 -17.05
CA ARG A 21 -3.46 -2.18 -16.28
C ARG A 21 -3.74 -1.84 -14.82
N ILE A 22 -4.67 -2.58 -14.24
CA ILE A 22 -5.03 -2.50 -12.82
C ILE A 22 -4.76 -3.85 -12.17
N HIS A 23 -4.03 -3.84 -11.07
CA HIS A 23 -3.85 -4.98 -10.20
C HIS A 23 -4.62 -4.74 -8.89
N SER A 24 -5.91 -5.08 -8.89
CA SER A 24 -6.84 -4.83 -7.78
C SER A 24 -6.35 -5.37 -6.44
N LYS A 25 -5.90 -6.63 -6.40
CA LYS A 25 -5.37 -7.27 -5.18
C LYS A 25 -4.18 -6.52 -4.55
N ALA A 26 -3.30 -5.96 -5.39
CA ALA A 26 -2.12 -5.25 -4.92
C ALA A 26 -2.37 -3.75 -4.71
N SER A 27 -3.53 -3.23 -5.15
CA SER A 27 -3.81 -1.79 -5.24
C SER A 27 -2.78 -1.05 -6.06
N GLU A 28 -2.47 -1.60 -7.23
CA GLU A 28 -1.47 -1.05 -8.14
C GLU A 28 -2.11 -0.74 -9.50
N LYS A 29 -1.72 0.37 -10.12
CA LYS A 29 -2.09 0.71 -11.49
C LYS A 29 -0.84 1.06 -12.28
N TYR A 30 -0.80 0.61 -13.53
CA TYR A 30 0.36 0.76 -14.41
C TYR A 30 -0.03 1.29 -15.77
N ILE A 31 0.90 2.03 -16.40
CA ILE A 31 0.89 2.34 -17.82
C ILE A 31 1.91 1.44 -18.51
N ASP A 32 1.48 0.66 -19.49
CA ASP A 32 2.35 -0.17 -20.29
C ASP A 32 2.98 0.67 -21.41
N VAL A 33 4.30 0.59 -21.55
CA VAL A 33 5.10 1.44 -22.43
C VAL A 33 6.11 0.64 -23.24
N VAL A 34 6.45 1.17 -24.40
CA VAL A 34 7.58 0.74 -25.21
C VAL A 34 8.48 1.94 -25.45
N PHE A 35 9.73 1.83 -25.02
CA PHE A 35 10.77 2.83 -25.24
C PHE A 35 11.69 2.39 -26.38
N SER A 36 11.91 3.27 -27.33
CA SER A 36 12.84 3.07 -28.44
C SER A 36 14.09 3.89 -28.24
N TYR A 37 15.24 3.36 -28.65
CA TYR A 37 16.52 4.06 -28.58
C TYR A 37 17.31 3.80 -29.86
N SER A 38 18.16 4.74 -30.26
CA SER A 38 19.07 4.55 -31.39
C SER A 38 20.20 3.56 -31.09
N ASN A 39 20.71 3.58 -29.86
CA ASN A 39 21.97 2.92 -29.48
C ASN A 39 21.78 1.77 -28.46
N GLN A 40 20.55 1.31 -28.23
CA GLN A 40 20.26 0.17 -27.37
C GLN A 40 18.95 -0.52 -27.81
N PRO A 41 18.73 -1.79 -27.44
CA PRO A 41 17.47 -2.47 -27.74
C PRO A 41 16.26 -1.71 -27.19
N LYS A 42 15.11 -1.89 -27.86
CA LYS A 42 13.82 -1.42 -27.34
C LYS A 42 13.59 -2.00 -25.96
N TRP A 43 13.02 -1.19 -25.08
CA TRP A 43 12.66 -1.59 -23.74
C TRP A 43 11.14 -1.64 -23.62
N ASP A 44 10.60 -2.79 -23.24
CA ASP A 44 9.18 -2.98 -22.99
C ASP A 44 8.92 -3.14 -21.49
N GLY A 45 7.99 -2.36 -20.96
CA GLY A 45 7.78 -2.33 -19.53
C GLY A 45 6.47 -1.69 -19.11
N SER A 46 6.33 -1.54 -17.81
CA SER A 46 5.13 -0.94 -17.22
C SER A 46 5.53 -0.02 -16.09
N ILE A 47 5.05 1.21 -16.12
CA ILE A 47 5.36 2.23 -15.13
C ILE A 47 4.21 2.28 -14.13
N PRO A 48 4.43 1.97 -12.84
CA PRO A 48 3.42 2.17 -11.82
C PRO A 48 3.18 3.67 -11.64
N TYR A 49 1.91 4.08 -11.60
CA TYR A 49 1.52 5.46 -11.30
C TYR A 49 0.60 5.56 -10.08
N PHE A 50 0.03 4.43 -9.68
CA PHE A 50 -0.65 4.28 -8.40
C PHE A 50 -0.06 3.03 -7.74
N TYR A 51 0.58 3.21 -6.60
CA TYR A 51 1.34 2.17 -5.92
C TYR A 51 1.42 2.43 -4.43
N ARG A 52 0.50 1.77 -3.70
CA ARG A 52 0.35 1.91 -2.25
C ARG A 52 1.66 1.76 -1.48
N ARG A 53 2.45 0.73 -1.81
CA ARG A 53 3.60 0.31 -1.00
C ARG A 53 4.81 1.25 -1.07
N THR A 54 4.78 2.17 -2.01
CA THR A 54 5.80 3.18 -2.20
C THR A 54 5.21 4.58 -2.06
N GLY A 55 3.96 4.70 -1.59
CA GLY A 55 3.27 5.98 -1.46
C GLY A 55 3.05 6.74 -2.78
N LEU A 56 3.10 6.08 -3.94
CA LEU A 56 2.97 6.75 -5.23
C LEU A 56 1.50 6.83 -5.64
N PHE A 57 0.96 8.05 -5.75
CA PHE A 57 -0.46 8.27 -6.07
C PHE A 57 -0.62 9.41 -7.07
N LEU A 58 -0.23 9.16 -8.32
CA LEU A 58 -0.39 10.15 -9.39
C LEU A 58 -1.82 10.10 -9.93
N GLU A 59 -2.44 11.26 -10.06
CA GLU A 59 -3.84 11.39 -10.47
C GLU A 59 -3.98 12.07 -11.83
N THR A 60 -3.05 12.98 -12.19
CA THR A 60 -3.15 13.77 -13.42
C THR A 60 -2.38 13.14 -14.58
N PRO A 61 -2.89 13.25 -15.83
CA PRO A 61 -2.16 12.78 -17.01
C PRO A 61 -0.75 13.37 -17.16
N GLN A 62 -0.57 14.63 -16.75
CA GLN A 62 0.68 15.38 -16.83
C GLN A 62 1.73 14.80 -15.88
N GLU A 63 1.39 14.54 -14.61
CA GLU A 63 2.30 13.92 -13.65
C GLU A 63 2.73 12.52 -14.11
N ILE A 64 1.78 11.74 -14.65
CA ILE A 64 2.06 10.40 -15.15
C ILE A 64 3.01 10.45 -16.35
N ALA A 65 2.79 11.39 -17.29
CA ALA A 65 3.68 11.59 -18.43
C ALA A 65 5.10 11.97 -17.98
N GLN A 66 5.25 12.88 -17.01
CA GLN A 66 6.55 13.25 -16.44
C GLN A 66 7.28 12.06 -15.81
N LEU A 67 6.56 11.20 -15.07
CA LEU A 67 7.14 9.98 -14.50
C LEU A 67 7.61 9.00 -15.59
N ILE A 68 6.82 8.85 -16.66
CA ILE A 68 7.18 8.00 -17.81
C ILE A 68 8.44 8.53 -18.51
N GLU A 69 8.56 9.85 -18.70
CA GLU A 69 9.77 10.46 -19.28
C GLU A 69 10.99 10.28 -18.36
N LYS A 70 10.82 10.41 -17.04
CA LYS A 70 11.87 10.09 -16.06
C LYS A 70 12.30 8.63 -16.16
N ALA A 71 11.35 7.70 -16.31
CA ALA A 71 11.64 6.28 -16.48
C ALA A 71 12.38 5.98 -17.79
N TYR A 72 12.02 6.66 -18.88
CA TYR A 72 12.71 6.54 -20.17
C TYR A 72 14.19 6.92 -20.06
N GLU A 73 14.51 8.01 -19.37
CA GLU A 73 15.88 8.43 -19.11
C GLU A 73 16.60 7.45 -18.18
N ALA A 74 15.92 6.96 -17.14
CA ALA A 74 16.52 6.07 -16.15
C ALA A 74 16.93 4.69 -16.71
N VAL A 75 16.19 4.14 -17.68
CA VAL A 75 16.54 2.85 -18.31
C VAL A 75 17.53 2.97 -19.48
N LYS A 76 18.00 4.19 -19.81
CA LYS A 76 19.16 4.33 -20.72
C LYS A 76 20.38 3.61 -20.14
N LYS A 77 21.15 2.93 -20.99
CA LYS A 77 22.24 2.03 -20.60
C LYS A 77 23.20 2.64 -19.58
N GLU A 78 23.61 3.88 -19.80
CA GLU A 78 24.55 4.61 -18.92
C GLU A 78 23.94 4.89 -17.54
N ASN A 79 22.73 5.46 -17.52
CA ASN A 79 21.99 5.78 -16.29
C ASN A 79 21.64 4.52 -15.50
N ALA A 80 21.15 3.48 -16.18
CA ALA A 80 20.83 2.20 -15.59
C ALA A 80 22.07 1.54 -14.97
N SER A 81 23.22 1.56 -15.67
CA SER A 81 24.47 0.98 -15.15
C SER A 81 24.94 1.70 -13.88
N LYS A 82 24.86 3.04 -13.86
CA LYS A 82 25.19 3.85 -12.70
C LYS A 82 24.26 3.53 -11.51
N TRP A 83 22.95 3.47 -11.75
CA TRP A 83 21.95 3.15 -10.74
C TRP A 83 22.14 1.73 -10.16
N ILE A 84 22.30 0.72 -11.03
CA ILE A 84 22.56 -0.67 -10.63
C ILE A 84 23.83 -0.76 -9.77
N GLY A 85 24.91 -0.05 -10.16
CA GLY A 85 26.15 -0.01 -9.39
C GLY A 85 25.95 0.55 -7.98
N ALA A 86 25.17 1.62 -7.83
CA ALA A 86 24.82 2.19 -6.54
C ALA A 86 23.98 1.22 -5.68
N GLU A 87 22.97 0.57 -6.27
CA GLU A 87 22.12 -0.37 -5.55
C GLU A 87 22.86 -1.64 -5.12
N ARG A 88 23.80 -2.14 -5.93
CA ARG A 88 24.66 -3.27 -5.51
C ARG A 88 25.48 -2.94 -4.25
N LYS A 89 26.06 -1.74 -4.19
CA LYS A 89 26.80 -1.26 -3.01
C LYS A 89 25.88 -1.12 -1.80
N LEU A 90 24.69 -0.56 -1.99
CA LEU A 90 23.71 -0.41 -0.93
C LEU A 90 23.28 -1.78 -0.35
N TRP A 91 22.99 -2.75 -1.22
CA TRP A 91 22.59 -4.10 -0.77
C TRP A 91 23.69 -4.85 -0.03
N GLN A 92 24.96 -4.61 -0.39
CA GLN A 92 26.10 -5.17 0.34
C GLN A 92 26.26 -4.58 1.74
N LYS A 93 25.93 -3.29 1.90
CA LYS A 93 26.10 -2.55 3.15
C LYS A 93 24.85 -2.63 4.05
N GLU A 94 23.72 -2.12 3.59
CA GLU A 94 22.52 -1.88 4.40
C GLU A 94 21.58 -3.11 4.46
N TYR A 95 21.65 -4.01 3.46
CA TYR A 95 20.75 -5.17 3.36
C TYR A 95 21.45 -6.52 3.48
N LYS A 96 22.64 -6.56 4.10
CA LYS A 96 23.48 -7.77 4.23
C LYS A 96 22.73 -8.95 4.88
N GLY A 97 21.80 -8.68 5.81
CA GLY A 97 20.99 -9.70 6.48
C GLY A 97 19.82 -10.28 5.66
N LYS A 98 19.52 -9.73 4.47
CA LYS A 98 18.38 -10.15 3.63
C LYS A 98 18.76 -11.27 2.65
N SER A 99 19.41 -12.32 3.15
CA SER A 99 19.99 -13.41 2.35
C SER A 99 18.98 -14.12 1.43
N VAL A 100 17.72 -14.26 1.85
CA VAL A 100 16.67 -14.90 1.05
C VAL A 100 16.07 -13.95 -0.01
N THR A 101 15.97 -12.66 0.27
CA THR A 101 15.42 -11.66 -0.68
C THR A 101 16.43 -11.26 -1.73
N LYS A 102 17.71 -11.20 -1.36
CA LYS A 102 18.78 -10.70 -2.23
C LYS A 102 18.84 -11.38 -3.61
N PRO A 103 18.74 -12.72 -3.73
CA PRO A 103 18.74 -13.37 -5.04
C PRO A 103 17.57 -12.96 -5.95
N PHE A 104 16.40 -12.65 -5.39
CA PHE A 104 15.27 -12.11 -6.15
C PHE A 104 15.58 -10.71 -6.69
N PHE A 105 16.14 -9.85 -5.83
CA PHE A 105 16.54 -8.50 -6.24
C PHE A 105 17.64 -8.52 -7.29
N ASP A 106 18.67 -9.35 -7.12
CA ASP A 106 19.78 -9.47 -8.06
C ASP A 106 19.31 -9.87 -9.46
N LYS A 107 18.29 -10.75 -9.55
CA LYS A 107 17.67 -11.13 -10.83
C LYS A 107 16.94 -9.96 -11.49
N LEU A 108 16.26 -9.13 -10.70
CA LEU A 108 15.54 -7.94 -11.17
C LEU A 108 16.46 -6.82 -11.70
N LEU A 109 17.75 -6.82 -11.35
CA LEU A 109 18.72 -5.81 -11.82
C LEU A 109 18.97 -5.86 -13.33
N ASN A 110 18.47 -6.87 -14.05
CA ASN A 110 18.48 -6.88 -15.51
C ASN A 110 17.47 -5.90 -16.14
N LEU A 111 16.59 -5.29 -15.33
CA LEU A 111 15.56 -4.34 -15.74
C LEU A 111 14.64 -4.86 -16.84
N ARG A 112 14.40 -6.18 -16.85
CA ARG A 112 13.49 -6.86 -17.79
C ARG A 112 12.38 -7.57 -17.01
N TRP A 113 11.37 -8.03 -17.72
CA TRP A 113 10.36 -8.92 -17.14
C TRP A 113 11.00 -10.26 -16.76
N ASN A 114 10.89 -10.62 -15.49
CA ASN A 114 11.38 -11.89 -14.96
C ASN A 114 10.20 -12.75 -14.54
N CYS A 115 10.14 -13.99 -15.04
CA CYS A 115 9.10 -14.96 -14.74
C CYS A 115 9.25 -15.57 -13.36
N VAL A 116 8.18 -15.54 -12.56
CA VAL A 116 8.18 -16.15 -11.23
C VAL A 116 8.52 -17.64 -11.25
N ASP A 117 8.05 -18.34 -12.29
CA ASP A 117 8.16 -19.80 -12.38
C ASP A 117 9.50 -20.28 -12.94
N ASP A 118 10.30 -19.40 -13.58
CA ASP A 118 11.49 -19.80 -14.35
C ASP A 118 12.75 -18.97 -14.05
N ASP A 119 12.58 -17.68 -13.75
CA ASP A 119 13.70 -16.76 -13.58
C ASP A 119 14.14 -16.61 -12.13
N PHE A 120 13.20 -16.72 -11.19
CA PHE A 120 13.48 -16.52 -9.77
C PHE A 120 13.94 -17.81 -9.07
N PRO A 121 14.65 -17.67 -7.93
CA PRO A 121 14.97 -18.81 -7.08
C PRO A 121 13.72 -19.58 -6.68
N ALA A 122 13.84 -20.92 -6.62
CA ALA A 122 12.76 -21.78 -6.15
C ALA A 122 12.38 -21.41 -4.70
N ASN A 123 11.22 -20.80 -4.52
CA ASN A 123 10.72 -20.37 -3.22
C ASN A 123 9.19 -20.38 -3.20
N ARG A 124 8.59 -21.19 -2.32
CA ARG A 124 7.12 -21.26 -2.15
C ARG A 124 6.51 -19.92 -1.69
N ASN A 125 7.32 -19.02 -1.13
CA ASN A 125 6.94 -17.71 -0.64
C ASN A 125 7.63 -16.56 -1.41
N TRP A 126 7.80 -16.71 -2.73
CA TRP A 126 8.33 -15.66 -3.61
C TRP A 126 7.56 -14.34 -3.47
N ALA A 127 6.24 -14.42 -3.27
CA ALA A 127 5.38 -13.24 -3.16
C ALA A 127 5.80 -12.35 -2.00
N ARG A 128 6.16 -12.93 -0.84
CA ARG A 128 6.71 -12.16 0.28
C ARG A 128 8.07 -11.56 -0.05
N ARG A 129 8.94 -12.27 -0.80
CA ARG A 129 10.26 -11.73 -1.20
C ARG A 129 10.11 -10.53 -2.11
N ILE A 130 9.21 -10.59 -3.08
CA ILE A 130 8.85 -9.43 -3.91
C ILE A 130 8.29 -8.32 -3.03
N GLN A 131 7.37 -8.63 -2.12
CA GLN A 131 6.80 -7.65 -1.19
C GLN A 131 7.86 -6.96 -0.32
N ASP A 132 8.86 -7.68 0.20
CA ASP A 132 9.97 -7.08 0.96
C ASP A 132 10.70 -6.01 0.11
N ILE A 133 10.94 -6.30 -1.18
CA ILE A 133 11.57 -5.35 -2.10
C ILE A 133 10.66 -4.12 -2.30
N LYS A 134 9.34 -4.30 -2.43
CA LYS A 134 8.39 -3.19 -2.51
C LYS A 134 8.42 -2.31 -1.25
N GLU A 135 8.45 -2.94 -0.06
CA GLU A 135 8.50 -2.27 1.24
C GLU A 135 9.81 -1.51 1.49
N MET A 136 10.91 -1.91 0.83
CA MET A 136 12.16 -1.14 0.78
C MET A 136 12.07 0.11 -0.12
N GLY A 137 10.91 0.38 -0.72
CA GLY A 137 10.64 1.58 -1.52
C GLY A 137 10.85 1.40 -3.03
N TYR A 138 11.27 0.22 -3.50
CA TYR A 138 11.51 0.02 -4.93
C TYR A 138 10.22 0.00 -5.77
N LEU A 139 10.29 0.65 -6.93
CA LEU A 139 9.23 0.62 -7.93
C LEU A 139 9.28 -0.68 -8.74
N LEU A 140 8.29 -1.55 -8.53
CA LEU A 140 8.12 -2.81 -9.27
C LEU A 140 6.80 -2.79 -10.04
N ALA A 141 6.82 -3.33 -11.25
CA ALA A 141 5.61 -3.65 -11.99
C ALA A 141 5.35 -5.16 -11.95
N THR A 142 4.07 -5.53 -11.80
CA THR A 142 3.62 -6.92 -11.78
C THR A 142 2.65 -7.16 -12.93
N ASN A 143 2.90 -8.21 -13.72
CA ASN A 143 1.95 -8.68 -14.73
C ASN A 143 1.63 -10.15 -14.49
N THR A 144 0.42 -10.42 -14.00
CA THR A 144 -0.04 -11.78 -13.65
C THR A 144 -0.51 -12.60 -14.85
N ARG A 145 -0.57 -12.01 -16.04
CA ARG A 145 -1.08 -12.64 -17.27
C ARG A 145 -0.16 -12.40 -18.47
N ARG A 146 1.15 -12.24 -18.23
CA ARG A 146 2.10 -12.00 -19.33
C ARG A 146 2.50 -13.32 -19.96
N TYR A 147 2.40 -13.40 -21.29
CA TYR A 147 2.82 -14.61 -22.02
C TYR A 147 4.32 -14.85 -21.86
N ASN A 148 4.69 -16.07 -21.48
CA ASN A 148 6.07 -16.51 -21.43
C ASN A 148 6.33 -17.43 -22.63
N GLN A 149 7.28 -17.06 -23.49
CA GLN A 149 7.59 -17.83 -24.71
C GLN A 149 8.20 -19.20 -24.41
N LYS A 150 9.05 -19.30 -23.37
CA LYS A 150 9.71 -20.55 -22.98
C LYS A 150 8.72 -21.57 -22.42
N LEU A 151 7.82 -21.12 -21.54
CA LEU A 151 6.80 -21.96 -20.90
C LEU A 151 5.51 -22.09 -21.71
N LYS A 152 5.39 -21.35 -22.82
CA LYS A 152 4.23 -21.34 -23.73
C LYS A 152 2.88 -21.12 -23.03
N ARG A 153 2.87 -20.33 -21.95
CA ARG A 153 1.67 -19.99 -21.17
C ARG A 153 1.78 -18.60 -20.56
N ASN A 154 0.65 -18.06 -20.13
CA ASN A 154 0.65 -16.84 -19.32
C ASN A 154 1.19 -17.13 -17.92
N THR A 155 2.10 -16.28 -17.46
CA THR A 155 2.75 -16.38 -16.15
C THR A 155 2.71 -15.06 -15.41
N THR A 156 3.02 -15.12 -14.11
CA THR A 156 3.31 -13.91 -13.35
C THR A 156 4.75 -13.48 -13.60
N GLN A 157 4.93 -12.26 -14.08
CA GLN A 157 6.24 -11.66 -14.35
C GLN A 157 6.39 -10.36 -13.59
N ILE A 158 7.59 -10.12 -13.07
CA ILE A 158 7.95 -8.95 -12.26
C ILE A 158 9.04 -8.17 -12.97
N LEU A 159 8.93 -6.84 -12.95
CA LEU A 159 9.88 -5.91 -13.54
C LEU A 159 10.27 -4.85 -12.50
N LEU A 160 11.56 -4.56 -12.39
CA LEU A 160 12.09 -3.45 -11.58
C LEU A 160 12.27 -2.21 -12.43
N ILE A 161 11.85 -1.06 -11.90
CA ILE A 161 11.98 0.24 -12.54
C ILE A 161 13.06 1.03 -11.79
N PRO A 162 14.15 1.46 -12.45
CA PRO A 162 15.33 2.06 -11.81
C PRO A 162 15.12 3.55 -11.49
N LEU A 163 14.03 3.84 -10.79
CA LEU A 163 13.70 5.18 -10.33
C LEU A 163 14.05 5.33 -8.85
N GLU A 164 13.98 6.57 -8.35
CA GLU A 164 14.09 6.86 -6.93
C GLU A 164 13.09 6.02 -6.12
N LYS A 165 13.53 5.59 -4.94
CA LYS A 165 12.69 4.83 -4.03
C LYS A 165 11.58 5.73 -3.51
N GLY A 166 10.36 5.22 -3.50
CA GLY A 166 9.29 5.87 -2.77
C GLY A 166 9.49 5.72 -1.25
N PRO A 167 8.76 6.49 -0.43
CA PRO A 167 8.76 6.33 1.02
C PRO A 167 8.55 4.85 1.40
N GLN A 168 9.43 4.31 2.22
CA GLN A 168 9.45 2.88 2.58
C GLN A 168 8.20 2.51 3.38
N THR A 169 7.09 2.05 2.79
CA THR A 169 5.91 1.66 3.60
C THR A 169 6.11 0.28 4.22
N GLY A 170 7.01 0.19 5.19
CA GLY A 170 6.96 -0.87 6.19
C GLY A 170 5.72 -0.66 7.04
N TYR A 171 4.95 -1.72 7.28
CA TYR A 171 4.05 -1.72 8.43
C TYR A 171 4.88 -1.50 9.68
N GLU A 172 4.36 -0.72 10.62
CA GLU A 172 5.05 -0.55 11.89
C GLU A 172 5.18 -1.91 12.60
N VAL A 173 6.36 -2.15 13.15
CA VAL A 173 6.62 -3.29 14.02
C VAL A 173 6.73 -2.75 15.44
N PHE A 174 5.75 -3.08 16.28
CA PHE A 174 5.80 -2.73 17.70
C PHE A 174 6.95 -3.44 18.39
N SER A 175 7.62 -2.74 19.31
CA SER A 175 8.52 -3.39 20.27
C SER A 175 7.70 -4.40 21.12
N PRO A 176 8.32 -5.49 21.63
CA PRO A 176 7.64 -6.39 22.55
C PRO A 176 7.10 -5.68 23.81
N GLN A 177 7.80 -4.65 24.27
CA GLN A 177 7.43 -3.86 25.46
C GLN A 177 6.19 -3.02 25.19
N LEU A 178 6.19 -2.26 24.11
CA LEU A 178 5.04 -1.47 23.68
C LEU A 178 3.83 -2.35 23.37
N ARG A 179 4.02 -3.48 22.68
CA ARG A 179 2.92 -4.42 22.40
C ARG A 179 2.25 -4.87 23.71
N LYS A 180 3.03 -5.24 24.72
CA LYS A 180 2.52 -5.64 26.03
C LYS A 180 1.78 -4.47 26.70
N ARG A 181 2.38 -3.29 26.73
CA ARG A 181 1.80 -2.06 27.29
C ARG A 181 0.45 -1.72 26.66
N ILE A 182 0.33 -1.78 25.34
CA ILE A 182 -0.93 -1.48 24.64
C ILE A 182 -2.04 -2.46 25.06
N ILE A 183 -1.72 -3.76 25.13
CA ILE A 183 -2.72 -4.78 25.53
C ILE A 183 -3.18 -4.58 26.98
N GLU A 184 -2.27 -4.18 27.88
CA GLU A 184 -2.58 -3.90 29.28
C GLU A 184 -3.47 -2.64 29.41
N VAL A 185 -3.09 -1.53 28.78
CA VAL A 185 -3.85 -0.26 28.84
C VAL A 185 -5.24 -0.37 28.21
N LEU A 186 -5.38 -1.22 27.18
CA LEU A 186 -6.65 -1.52 26.51
C LEU A 186 -7.36 -2.74 27.09
N GLU A 187 -6.90 -3.26 28.23
CA GLU A 187 -7.57 -4.27 29.06
C GLU A 187 -7.95 -5.56 28.29
N SER A 188 -7.17 -5.92 27.26
CA SER A 188 -7.48 -7.03 26.37
C SER A 188 -8.92 -7.00 25.80
N TYR A 189 -9.48 -5.81 25.61
CA TYR A 189 -10.81 -5.61 25.03
C TYR A 189 -10.77 -5.69 23.51
N ASP A 190 -11.40 -6.71 22.93
CA ASP A 190 -11.57 -6.85 21.48
C ASP A 190 -12.54 -5.79 20.96
N ALA A 191 -12.00 -4.79 20.27
CA ALA A 191 -12.78 -3.66 19.79
C ALA A 191 -13.82 -4.06 18.75
N TYR A 192 -13.68 -5.20 18.05
CA TYR A 192 -14.64 -5.68 17.06
C TYR A 192 -15.77 -6.49 17.70
N GLU A 193 -15.41 -7.48 18.52
CA GLU A 193 -16.36 -8.38 19.18
C GLU A 193 -17.04 -7.75 20.40
N GLY A 194 -16.44 -6.69 20.97
CA GLY A 194 -17.00 -5.93 22.08
C GLY A 194 -16.90 -6.63 23.43
N LYS A 195 -15.86 -7.44 23.63
CA LYS A 195 -15.65 -8.24 24.84
C LYS A 195 -14.16 -8.40 25.14
N VAL A 196 -13.85 -8.70 26.40
CA VAL A 196 -12.48 -9.09 26.81
C VAL A 196 -12.14 -10.46 26.25
N ARG A 197 -10.91 -10.62 25.73
CA ARG A 197 -10.39 -11.89 25.20
C ARG A 197 -9.01 -12.19 25.77
N PRO A 198 -8.51 -13.44 25.65
CA PRO A 198 -7.13 -13.75 26.01
C PRO A 198 -6.14 -12.88 25.22
N SER A 199 -5.21 -12.23 25.91
CA SER A 199 -4.22 -11.30 25.35
C SER A 199 -3.46 -11.84 24.13
N HIS A 200 -3.11 -13.13 24.13
CA HIS A 200 -2.40 -13.78 23.04
C HIS A 200 -3.20 -13.87 21.73
N SER A 201 -4.53 -13.76 21.80
CA SER A 201 -5.42 -13.75 20.62
C SER A 201 -5.58 -12.37 19.99
N LEU A 202 -5.05 -11.32 20.62
CA LEU A 202 -5.22 -9.93 20.22
C LEU A 202 -3.93 -9.32 19.67
N LEU A 203 -4.13 -8.40 18.74
CA LEU A 203 -3.10 -7.61 18.09
C LEU A 203 -3.45 -6.12 18.28
N PRO A 204 -2.49 -5.31 18.75
CA PRO A 204 -2.58 -3.87 18.62
C PRO A 204 -2.66 -3.45 17.15
N ASP A 205 -3.56 -2.53 16.85
CA ASP A 205 -3.70 -1.92 15.54
C ASP A 205 -3.99 -0.43 15.68
N HIS A 206 -3.47 0.40 14.79
CA HIS A 206 -3.70 1.84 14.84
C HIS A 206 -5.12 2.20 14.44
N LYS A 207 -5.77 3.06 15.21
CA LYS A 207 -7.05 3.68 14.83
C LYS A 207 -6.92 4.39 13.48
N PHE A 208 -5.88 5.23 13.33
CA PHE A 208 -5.54 5.84 12.05
C PHE A 208 -4.83 4.85 11.12
N PRO A 209 -5.42 4.41 10.00
CA PRO A 209 -4.88 3.32 9.21
C PRO A 209 -3.54 3.64 8.54
N GLU A 210 -2.55 2.76 8.71
CA GLU A 210 -1.19 2.89 8.15
C GLU A 210 -1.15 3.07 6.62
N ILE A 211 -2.21 2.62 5.91
CA ILE A 211 -2.34 2.84 4.46
C ILE A 211 -2.36 4.32 4.07
N SER A 212 -2.74 5.20 5.00
CA SER A 212 -2.88 6.63 4.78
C SER A 212 -1.72 7.44 5.33
N TRP A 213 -0.66 6.80 5.81
CA TRP A 213 0.50 7.52 6.33
C TRP A 213 1.47 7.89 5.22
N ASP A 214 1.83 9.17 5.14
CA ASP A 214 3.04 9.61 4.46
C ASP A 214 4.25 9.56 5.42
N GLU A 215 5.41 10.01 4.94
CA GLU A 215 6.65 10.04 5.73
C GLU A 215 6.55 10.95 6.96
N ASN A 216 5.84 12.08 6.86
CA ASN A 216 5.63 13.03 7.96
C ASN A 216 4.61 12.52 9.00
N THR A 217 3.74 11.60 8.59
CA THR A 217 2.65 11.06 9.41
C THR A 217 3.09 9.86 10.23
N ARG A 218 4.17 9.20 9.82
CA ARG A 218 4.79 8.15 10.63
C ARG A 218 5.29 8.74 11.93
N LYS A 219 4.45 8.64 12.94
CA LYS A 219 4.82 8.95 14.31
C LYS A 219 5.62 7.77 14.83
N GLU A 220 6.75 8.06 15.45
CA GLU A 220 7.38 7.07 16.32
C GLU A 220 6.40 6.75 17.46
N ASN A 221 6.30 5.47 17.80
CA ASN A 221 5.56 5.00 18.96
C ASN A 221 6.58 4.53 19.99
N PRO A 222 7.15 5.45 20.80
CA PRO A 222 8.13 5.08 21.80
C PRO A 222 7.48 4.25 22.91
N ASP A 223 8.28 3.44 23.60
CA ASP A 223 7.84 2.67 24.77
C ASP A 223 7.37 3.57 25.92
N SER A 224 7.71 4.87 25.88
CA SER A 224 7.34 5.90 26.86
C SER A 224 5.98 6.57 26.59
N MET A 225 5.20 6.12 25.60
CA MET A 225 3.86 6.68 25.38
C MET A 225 2.99 6.58 26.64
N THR A 226 2.24 7.65 26.89
CA THR A 226 1.28 7.69 27.99
C THR A 226 0.07 6.79 27.69
N ASP A 227 -0.63 6.37 28.75
CA ASP A 227 -1.81 5.53 28.62
C ASP A 227 -2.91 6.22 27.78
N ASP A 228 -3.05 7.55 27.89
CA ASP A 228 -4.01 8.33 27.10
C ASP A 228 -3.62 8.39 25.62
N GLU A 229 -2.33 8.55 25.31
CA GLU A 229 -1.85 8.44 23.92
C GLU A 229 -2.12 7.04 23.36
N ILE A 230 -1.95 5.99 24.17
CA ILE A 230 -2.24 4.62 23.76
C ILE A 230 -3.74 4.46 23.44
N ARG A 231 -4.63 4.90 24.32
CA ARG A 231 -6.10 4.86 24.10
C ARG A 231 -6.54 5.67 22.88
N ALA A 232 -5.87 6.80 22.63
CA ALA A 232 -6.16 7.64 21.48
C ALA A 232 -5.67 7.03 20.16
N LYS A 233 -4.55 6.30 20.17
CA LYS A 233 -3.90 5.79 18.94
C LYS A 233 -4.30 4.38 18.56
N PHE A 234 -4.59 3.51 19.52
CA PHE A 234 -4.68 2.06 19.28
C PHE A 234 -6.05 1.49 19.62
N GLN A 235 -6.34 0.35 19.00
CA GLN A 235 -7.42 -0.55 19.36
C GLN A 235 -6.90 -1.99 19.27
N LEU A 236 -7.56 -2.93 19.95
CA LEU A 236 -7.21 -4.35 19.85
C LEU A 236 -8.18 -5.09 18.93
N LEU A 237 -7.63 -5.91 18.04
CA LEU A 237 -8.37 -6.79 17.14
C LEU A 237 -7.72 -8.16 17.14
N ASP A 238 -8.48 -9.21 16.87
CA ASP A 238 -7.86 -10.47 16.50
C ASP A 238 -7.23 -10.41 15.09
N ASN A 239 -6.48 -11.44 14.74
CA ASN A 239 -5.78 -11.49 13.44
C ASN A 239 -6.74 -11.44 12.24
N GLN A 240 -7.91 -12.08 12.32
CA GLN A 240 -8.87 -12.08 11.22
C GLN A 240 -9.48 -10.68 11.05
N ARG A 241 -9.94 -10.05 12.14
CA ARG A 241 -10.55 -8.71 12.10
C ARG A 241 -9.54 -7.64 11.74
N ASN A 242 -8.27 -7.82 12.11
CA ASN A 242 -7.18 -6.96 11.65
C ASN A 242 -7.02 -7.00 10.11
N LEU A 243 -7.07 -8.20 9.52
CA LEU A 243 -7.03 -8.36 8.06
C LEU A 243 -8.27 -7.76 7.39
N GLU A 244 -9.46 -7.97 7.96
CA GLU A 244 -10.70 -7.39 7.45
C GLU A 244 -10.66 -5.85 7.46
N LYS A 245 -10.16 -5.24 8.55
CA LYS A 245 -9.92 -3.80 8.62
C LYS A 245 -9.00 -3.32 7.51
N ARG A 246 -7.90 -4.03 7.25
CA ARG A 246 -6.95 -3.68 6.18
C ARG A 246 -7.59 -3.70 4.80
N GLU A 247 -8.48 -4.65 4.54
CA GLU A 247 -9.26 -4.71 3.30
C GLU A 247 -10.29 -3.57 3.22
N ALA A 248 -11.01 -3.30 4.32
CA ALA A 248 -11.96 -2.20 4.40
C ALA A 248 -11.27 -0.85 4.12
N CYS A 249 -10.18 -0.56 4.83
CA CYS A 249 -9.39 0.66 4.63
C CYS A 249 -8.83 0.75 3.20
N ARG A 250 -8.42 -0.37 2.60
CA ARG A 250 -7.99 -0.39 1.19
C ARG A 250 -9.11 0.03 0.25
N LYS A 251 -10.32 -0.48 0.46
CA LYS A 251 -11.49 -0.11 -0.35
C LYS A 251 -11.80 1.38 -0.24
N VAL A 252 -11.68 1.97 0.95
CA VAL A 252 -11.87 3.43 1.16
C VAL A 252 -10.91 4.22 0.26
N ILE A 253 -9.62 3.90 0.27
CA ILE A 253 -8.63 4.61 -0.56
C ILE A 253 -8.93 4.46 -2.06
N GLN A 254 -9.29 3.25 -2.48
CA GLN A 254 -9.56 2.96 -3.89
C GLN A 254 -10.83 3.63 -4.42
N THR A 255 -11.90 3.64 -3.63
CA THR A 255 -13.26 3.98 -4.09
C THR A 255 -13.73 5.34 -3.57
N GLY A 256 -13.13 5.85 -2.50
CA GLY A 256 -13.68 6.99 -1.76
C GLY A 256 -14.95 6.66 -0.97
N LYS A 257 -15.28 5.36 -0.80
CA LYS A 257 -16.44 4.92 0.00
C LYS A 257 -15.99 4.37 1.35
N LEU A 258 -16.49 4.94 2.44
CA LEU A 258 -16.24 4.50 3.81
C LEU A 258 -16.74 3.07 4.01
N GLY A 259 -16.01 2.30 4.81
CA GLY A 259 -16.38 0.92 5.12
C GLY A 259 -17.60 0.83 6.05
N THR A 260 -18.13 -0.38 6.19
CA THR A 260 -19.18 -0.73 7.16
C THR A 260 -18.69 -1.88 8.04
N ILE A 261 -19.31 -2.06 9.19
CA ILE A 261 -19.12 -3.23 10.06
C ILE A 261 -20.47 -3.98 10.11
N PHE A 262 -20.46 -5.30 9.88
CA PHE A 262 -21.66 -6.13 9.71
C PHE A 262 -22.64 -5.67 8.62
N GLY A 263 -22.17 -4.87 7.65
CA GLY A 263 -23.04 -4.26 6.62
C GLY A 263 -23.96 -3.16 7.16
N ILE A 264 -23.71 -2.67 8.39
CA ILE A 264 -24.51 -1.61 9.00
C ILE A 264 -24.02 -0.24 8.52
N GLU A 265 -24.91 0.50 7.87
CA GLU A 265 -24.68 1.87 7.37
C GLU A 265 -24.89 2.91 8.48
N HIS A 266 -24.08 2.82 9.54
CA HIS A 266 -24.04 3.81 10.62
C HIS A 266 -22.72 4.58 10.58
N TYR A 267 -22.81 5.90 10.42
CA TYR A 267 -21.66 6.80 10.36
C TYR A 267 -21.80 7.83 11.47
N ILE A 268 -20.75 8.04 12.27
CA ILE A 268 -20.78 8.96 13.42
C ILE A 268 -21.18 10.37 12.98
N ASN A 269 -20.65 10.81 11.83
CA ASN A 269 -21.02 12.06 11.18
C ASN A 269 -20.98 11.86 9.65
N GLY A 270 -21.99 12.34 8.92
CA GLY A 270 -22.02 12.31 7.47
C GLY A 270 -22.61 11.03 6.88
N ASN A 271 -22.00 10.54 5.78
CA ASN A 271 -22.48 9.42 4.99
C ASN A 271 -21.31 8.53 4.53
N ASP A 272 -21.56 7.63 3.59
CA ASP A 272 -20.58 6.68 3.07
C ASP A 272 -19.49 7.31 2.20
N ASN A 273 -19.54 8.61 1.90
CA ASN A 273 -18.57 9.27 1.03
C ASN A 273 -17.40 9.83 1.82
N TRP A 274 -16.20 9.68 1.24
CA TRP A 274 -15.02 10.40 1.70
C TRP A 274 -15.28 11.91 1.62
N PRO A 275 -14.94 12.67 2.68
CA PRO A 275 -15.26 14.09 2.74
C PRO A 275 -14.51 14.91 1.68
N ASN A 276 -15.23 15.85 1.06
CA ASN A 276 -14.67 16.76 0.06
C ASN A 276 -13.52 17.60 0.65
N GLY A 277 -12.45 17.79 -0.12
CA GLY A 277 -11.30 18.59 0.28
C GLY A 277 -10.35 17.90 1.28
N VAL A 278 -10.64 16.68 1.72
CA VAL A 278 -9.75 15.91 2.60
C VAL A 278 -8.87 14.98 1.77
N PRO A 279 -7.53 15.04 1.88
CA PRO A 279 -6.65 14.15 1.14
C PRO A 279 -6.78 12.70 1.64
N LYS A 280 -6.45 11.72 0.82
CA LYS A 280 -6.52 10.28 1.18
C LYS A 280 -5.28 9.79 1.95
N VAL A 281 -4.18 10.54 1.91
CA VAL A 281 -2.89 10.19 2.51
C VAL A 281 -2.35 11.42 3.24
N GLY A 282 -1.51 11.19 4.25
CA GLY A 282 -0.90 12.20 5.10
C GLY A 282 -1.74 12.55 6.32
N LYS A 283 -1.19 13.35 7.23
CA LYS A 283 -1.78 13.65 8.54
C LYS A 283 -3.17 14.28 8.43
N ALA A 284 -3.38 15.11 7.41
CA ALA A 284 -4.69 15.72 7.14
C ALA A 284 -5.78 14.69 6.76
N SER A 285 -5.41 13.52 6.24
CA SER A 285 -6.36 12.46 5.89
C SER A 285 -7.05 11.84 7.10
N GLU A 286 -6.48 11.98 8.30
CA GLU A 286 -7.06 11.46 9.54
C GLU A 286 -8.46 12.02 9.81
N ALA A 287 -8.74 13.25 9.36
CA ALA A 287 -10.06 13.86 9.44
C ALA A 287 -11.14 13.03 8.71
N GLY A 288 -10.81 12.45 7.55
CA GLY A 288 -11.71 11.57 6.81
C GLY A 288 -11.86 10.21 7.46
N TRP A 289 -10.78 9.68 8.04
CA TRP A 289 -10.83 8.39 8.73
C TRP A 289 -11.67 8.41 9.99
N LYS A 290 -11.71 9.52 10.74
CA LYS A 290 -12.57 9.67 11.92
C LYS A 290 -14.06 9.44 11.66
N LEU A 291 -14.49 9.51 10.39
CA LEU A 291 -15.87 9.22 9.96
C LEU A 291 -16.11 7.73 9.67
N CYS A 292 -15.04 6.96 9.47
CA CYS A 292 -15.09 5.54 9.12
C CYS A 292 -15.34 4.67 10.36
N PRO A 293 -16.29 3.71 10.32
CA PRO A 293 -16.54 2.75 11.39
C PRO A 293 -15.29 1.98 11.86
N TRP A 294 -14.33 1.77 10.95
CA TRP A 294 -13.09 1.03 11.22
C TRP A 294 -11.99 1.86 11.89
N TYR A 295 -12.16 3.19 12.03
CA TYR A 295 -11.18 4.04 12.70
C TYR A 295 -11.22 3.82 14.21
N ASP A 296 -12.40 3.90 14.82
CA ASP A 296 -12.61 3.62 16.23
C ASP A 296 -13.91 2.81 16.38
N ILE A 297 -13.76 1.48 16.38
CA ILE A 297 -14.91 0.56 16.33
C ILE A 297 -15.74 0.67 17.60
N GLU A 298 -15.10 0.94 18.75
CA GLU A 298 -15.82 1.11 20.00
C GLU A 298 -16.63 2.41 20.00
N ALA A 299 -16.03 3.53 19.62
CA ALA A 299 -16.76 4.80 19.50
C ALA A 299 -17.92 4.68 18.50
N TRP A 300 -17.71 3.97 17.39
CA TRP A 300 -18.76 3.65 16.42
C TRP A 300 -19.90 2.84 17.05
N ARG A 301 -19.59 1.75 17.77
CA ARG A 301 -20.59 0.90 18.43
C ARG A 301 -21.38 1.69 19.47
N GLN A 302 -20.72 2.52 20.27
CA GLN A 302 -21.36 3.37 21.27
C GLN A 302 -22.32 4.37 20.62
N SER A 303 -21.90 5.01 19.51
CA SER A 303 -22.75 5.92 18.72
C SER A 303 -24.00 5.22 18.16
N LEU A 304 -23.83 4.00 17.64
CA LEU A 304 -24.95 3.19 17.15
C LEU A 304 -25.94 2.84 18.26
N ASN A 305 -25.44 2.35 19.40
CA ASN A 305 -26.27 2.01 20.56
C ASN A 305 -27.04 3.22 21.10
N LYS A 306 -26.41 4.39 21.16
CA LYS A 306 -27.07 5.65 21.52
C LYS A 306 -28.22 5.96 20.56
N SER A 307 -27.97 5.89 19.25
CA SER A 307 -28.98 6.14 18.21
C SER A 307 -30.17 5.17 18.31
N ILE A 308 -29.93 3.92 18.71
CA ILE A 308 -30.99 2.92 18.94
C ILE A 308 -31.84 3.30 20.16
N ARG A 309 -31.21 3.67 21.29
CA ARG A 309 -31.92 4.06 22.52
C ARG A 309 -32.79 5.29 22.31
N GLU A 310 -32.25 6.32 21.67
CA GLU A 310 -33.00 7.55 21.37
C GLU A 310 -34.24 7.29 20.50
N LYS A 311 -34.14 6.36 19.53
CA LYS A 311 -35.28 5.94 18.70
C LYS A 311 -36.32 5.17 19.51
N GLN A 312 -35.90 4.34 20.48
CA GLN A 312 -36.81 3.60 21.36
C GLN A 312 -37.54 4.54 22.32
N GLU A 313 -36.86 5.56 22.85
CA GLU A 313 -37.47 6.57 23.73
C GLU A 313 -38.51 7.40 22.98
N LYS A 314 -38.19 7.89 21.77
CA LYS A 314 -39.15 8.64 20.94
C LYS A 314 -40.43 7.86 20.62
N LYS A 315 -40.31 6.53 20.42
CA LYS A 315 -41.47 5.65 20.19
C LYS A 315 -42.32 5.39 21.42
N LYS A 316 -41.79 5.63 22.63
CA LYS A 316 -42.55 5.50 23.89
C LYS A 316 -43.26 6.81 24.25
N SER A 317 -42.79 7.93 23.73
CA SER A 317 -43.30 9.27 24.04
C SER A 317 -44.28 9.83 22.99
N GLY A 318 -44.59 9.09 21.93
CA GLY A 318 -45.56 9.47 20.90
C GLY A 318 -46.49 8.31 20.59
#